data_AF-A0A7Y4SIE9-F1
#
_entry.id   AF-A0A7Y4SIE9-F1
#
_cell.length_a   1.000
_cell.length_b   1.000
_cell.length_c   1.000
_cell.angle_alpha   90.00
_cell.angle_beta   90.00
_cell.angle_gamma   90.00
#
_symmetry.space_group_name_H-M   'P 1'
#
loop_
_entity.id
_entity.type
_entity.pdbx_description
1 polymer ?
#
loop_
_entity_poly.entity_id
_entity_poly.type
_entity_poly.pdbx_seq_one_letter_code
_entity_poly.pdbx_strand_id
1 'polypeptide(L)'
;MMKERRKNAFLSIETLERVGLTVAFGFFLYLIWDSSAQLETQLKANTDQFAVVHDLQIEYKGEVQNWKNVLLRSNSQSSLAQSWTAFETQHKKVADAAKQGILQNDVRAINVKLQAFVEAHAENLALYKKSSEVLAQQNFNPHQADASVKGIDQPLLKILEEADAEMDDEKMRANGRLIAKSNNRIEQSLVALLLLMLIAIWRPRS
;
A
#
# COMPACT_ATOMS: atom_id res chain seq x y z
N MET A 1 51.25 -42.77 -44.51
CA MET A 1 51.14 -41.46 -43.84
C MET A 1 49.67 -41.05 -43.87
N MET A 2 48.98 -41.17 -42.73
CA MET A 2 47.53 -41.00 -42.61
C MET A 2 47.12 -39.54 -42.86
N LYS A 3 46.14 -39.33 -43.73
CA LYS A 3 45.48 -38.04 -43.94
C LYS A 3 44.36 -37.94 -42.91
N GLU A 4 44.59 -37.21 -41.83
CA GLU A 4 43.55 -36.85 -40.86
C GLU A 4 42.37 -36.21 -41.58
N ARG A 5 41.22 -36.89 -41.61
CA ARG A 5 39.94 -36.26 -41.92
C ARG A 5 39.59 -35.38 -40.72
N ARG A 6 39.85 -34.07 -40.81
CA ARG A 6 39.20 -33.08 -39.96
C ARG A 6 37.69 -33.22 -40.17
N LYS A 7 37.01 -33.92 -39.26
CA LYS A 7 35.56 -33.89 -39.14
C LYS A 7 35.20 -32.48 -38.68
N ASN A 8 34.99 -31.56 -39.63
CA ASN A 8 34.33 -30.31 -39.31
C ASN A 8 32.97 -30.70 -38.72
N ALA A 9 32.79 -30.47 -37.42
CA ALA A 9 31.55 -30.71 -36.71
C ALA A 9 30.52 -29.67 -37.18
N PHE A 10 30.03 -29.81 -38.40
CA PHE A 10 28.82 -29.14 -38.83
C PHE A 10 27.70 -29.80 -38.04
N LEU A 11 27.15 -29.05 -37.07
CA LEU A 11 25.93 -29.44 -36.37
C LEU A 11 24.90 -29.86 -37.43
N SER A 12 24.39 -31.09 -37.33
CA SER A 12 23.32 -31.52 -38.22
C SER A 12 22.10 -30.63 -37.96
N ILE A 13 21.28 -30.40 -38.99
CA ILE A 13 20.05 -29.60 -38.88
C ILE A 13 19.19 -30.09 -37.71
N GLU A 14 19.12 -31.40 -37.48
CA GLU A 14 18.41 -31.99 -36.33
C GLU A 14 18.96 -31.55 -34.96
N THR A 15 20.29 -31.43 -34.81
CA THR A 15 20.90 -31.00 -33.55
C THR A 15 20.61 -29.52 -33.28
N LEU A 16 20.61 -28.67 -34.31
CA LEU A 16 20.24 -27.25 -34.19
C LEU A 16 18.77 -27.07 -33.79
N GLU A 17 17.88 -27.87 -34.36
CA GLU A 17 16.45 -27.82 -34.04
C GLU A 17 16.13 -28.29 -32.62
N ARG A 18 16.77 -29.36 -32.16
CA ARG A 18 16.63 -29.83 -30.76
C ARG A 18 17.14 -28.79 -29.76
N VAL A 19 18.25 -28.14 -30.07
CA VAL A 19 18.77 -27.03 -29.25
C VAL A 19 17.76 -25.86 -29.26
N GLY A 20 17.20 -25.52 -30.42
CA GLY A 20 16.17 -24.48 -30.54
C GLY A 20 14.91 -24.77 -29.71
N LEU A 21 14.39 -26.00 -29.74
CA LEU A 21 13.24 -26.42 -28.93
C LEU A 21 13.53 -26.37 -27.43
N THR A 22 14.71 -26.81 -26.99
CA THR A 22 15.12 -26.74 -25.58
C THR A 22 15.24 -25.29 -25.10
N VAL A 23 15.82 -24.41 -25.93
CA VAL A 23 15.90 -22.98 -25.64
C VAL A 23 14.51 -22.36 -25.56
N ALA A 24 13.61 -22.68 -26.51
CA ALA A 24 12.23 -22.20 -26.48
C ALA A 24 11.47 -22.70 -25.24
N PHE A 25 11.61 -23.97 -24.89
CA PHE A 25 11.02 -24.54 -23.68
C PHE A 25 11.50 -23.83 -22.41
N GLY A 26 12.82 -23.62 -22.27
CA GLY A 26 13.39 -22.86 -21.16
C GLY A 26 12.89 -21.41 -21.11
N PHE A 27 12.74 -20.77 -22.26
CA PHE A 27 12.16 -19.43 -22.36
C PHE A 27 10.71 -19.37 -21.87
N PHE A 28 9.85 -20.31 -22.25
CA PHE A 28 8.47 -20.33 -21.77
C PHE A 28 8.37 -20.64 -20.27
N LEU A 29 9.23 -21.51 -19.73
CA LEU A 29 9.34 -21.71 -18.27
C LEU A 29 9.77 -20.42 -17.56
N TYR A 30 10.72 -19.69 -18.15
CA TYR A 30 11.13 -18.39 -17.63
C TYR A 30 9.98 -17.37 -17.63
N LEU A 31 9.17 -17.31 -18.69
CA LEU A 31 8.01 -16.40 -18.74
C LEU A 31 6.98 -16.71 -17.64
N ILE A 32 6.72 -17.98 -17.36
CA ILE A 32 5.81 -18.39 -16.28
C ILE A 32 6.39 -17.99 -14.92
N TRP A 33 7.67 -18.28 -14.68
CA TRP A 33 8.38 -17.90 -13.46
C TRP A 33 8.35 -16.39 -13.22
N ASP A 34 8.70 -15.61 -14.25
CA ASP A 34 8.70 -14.15 -14.23
C ASP A 34 7.30 -13.58 -13.95
N SER A 35 6.26 -14.14 -14.56
CA SER A 35 4.86 -13.72 -14.30
C SER A 35 4.45 -13.93 -12.85
N SER A 36 4.83 -15.06 -12.25
CA SER A 36 4.55 -15.35 -10.83
C SER A 36 5.32 -14.42 -9.89
N ALA A 37 6.62 -14.23 -10.13
CA ALA A 37 7.45 -13.34 -9.31
C ALA A 37 6.99 -11.87 -9.38
N GLN A 38 6.59 -11.40 -10.57
CA GLN A 38 6.02 -10.07 -10.75
C GLN A 38 4.68 -9.93 -10.02
N LEU A 39 3.81 -10.94 -10.06
CA LEU A 39 2.52 -10.92 -9.36
C LEU A 39 2.73 -10.74 -7.85
N GLU A 40 3.59 -11.57 -7.23
CA GLU A 40 3.88 -11.47 -5.79
C GLU A 40 4.43 -10.09 -5.41
N THR A 41 5.37 -9.57 -6.20
CA THR A 41 5.97 -8.25 -5.97
C THR A 41 4.92 -7.14 -6.04
N GLN A 42 4.02 -7.18 -7.02
CA GLN A 42 2.98 -6.16 -7.19
C GLN A 42 1.88 -6.26 -6.13
N LEU A 43 1.50 -7.47 -5.70
CA LEU A 43 0.55 -7.66 -4.60
C LEU A 43 1.11 -7.08 -3.28
N LYS A 44 2.40 -7.29 -3.02
CA LYS A 44 3.07 -6.70 -1.84
C LYS A 44 3.12 -5.18 -1.94
N ALA A 45 3.56 -4.64 -3.07
CA ALA A 45 3.66 -3.19 -3.28
C ALA A 45 2.29 -2.50 -3.11
N ASN A 46 1.22 -3.11 -3.64
CA ASN A 46 -0.14 -2.64 -3.40
C ASN A 46 -0.45 -2.65 -1.91
N THR A 47 -0.19 -3.74 -1.19
CA THR A 47 -0.50 -3.83 0.24
C THR A 47 0.10 -2.67 1.04
N ASP A 48 1.36 -2.33 0.79
CA ASP A 48 2.04 -1.21 1.45
C ASP A 48 1.41 0.16 1.07
N GLN A 49 1.08 0.35 -0.21
CA GLN A 49 0.43 1.58 -0.70
C GLN A 49 -0.98 1.78 -0.12
N PHE A 50 -1.76 0.70 -0.03
CA PHE A 50 -3.14 0.74 0.45
C PHE A 50 -3.22 0.81 1.99
N ALA A 51 -2.13 0.61 2.73
CA ALA A 51 -2.10 0.70 4.20
C ALA A 51 -2.03 2.15 4.74
N VAL A 52 -1.74 3.13 3.89
CA VAL A 52 -1.46 4.52 4.30
C VAL A 52 -2.64 5.18 5.03
N VAL A 53 -3.87 4.95 4.58
CA VAL A 53 -5.07 5.52 5.22
C VAL A 53 -5.35 4.85 6.56
N HIS A 54 -5.15 3.54 6.64
CA HIS A 54 -5.26 2.76 7.86
C HIS A 54 -4.29 3.27 8.94
N ASP A 55 -3.01 3.43 8.57
CA ASP A 55 -1.99 3.94 9.47
C ASP A 55 -2.30 5.37 9.94
N LEU A 56 -2.77 6.24 9.03
CA LEU A 56 -3.25 7.57 9.38
C LEU A 56 -4.41 7.54 10.40
N GLN A 57 -5.35 6.61 10.24
CA GLN A 57 -6.45 6.44 11.20
C GLN A 57 -5.93 6.02 12.59
N ILE A 58 -4.91 5.17 12.65
CA ILE A 58 -4.26 4.78 13.91
C ILE A 58 -3.59 6.01 14.57
N GLU A 59 -2.84 6.80 13.79
CA GLU A 59 -2.18 8.01 14.28
C GLU A 59 -3.19 9.04 14.80
N TYR A 60 -4.32 9.20 14.12
CA TYR A 60 -5.38 10.12 14.55
C TYR A 60 -6.09 9.63 15.82
N LYS A 61 -6.33 8.32 15.97
CA LYS A 61 -6.80 7.76 17.25
C LYS A 61 -5.81 8.02 18.39
N GLY A 62 -4.52 7.99 18.10
CA GLY A 62 -3.45 8.39 19.02
C GLY A 62 -3.54 9.87 19.43
N GLU A 63 -3.83 10.77 18.49
CA GLU A 63 -4.08 12.18 18.77
C GLU A 63 -5.26 12.39 19.73
N VAL A 64 -6.40 11.76 19.45
CA VAL A 64 -7.59 11.82 20.32
C VAL A 64 -7.27 11.29 21.72
N GLN A 65 -6.42 10.26 21.81
CA GLN A 65 -5.96 9.75 23.10
C GLN A 65 -5.02 10.73 23.83
N ASN A 66 -4.14 11.42 23.11
CA ASN A 66 -3.32 12.48 23.69
C ASN A 66 -4.16 13.67 24.15
N TRP A 67 -5.23 14.02 23.43
CA TRP A 67 -6.19 15.02 23.88
C TRP A 67 -6.83 14.62 25.22
N LYS A 68 -7.30 13.38 25.34
CA LYS A 68 -7.78 12.85 26.64
C LYS A 68 -6.72 12.95 27.73
N ASN A 69 -5.45 12.73 27.41
CA ASN A 69 -4.35 12.91 28.37
C ASN A 69 -4.18 14.38 28.77
N VAL A 70 -4.34 15.34 27.85
CA VAL A 70 -4.38 16.78 28.18
C VAL A 70 -5.48 17.05 29.21
N LEU A 71 -6.68 16.51 29.01
CA LEU A 71 -7.79 16.70 29.93
C LEU A 71 -7.55 16.02 31.29
N LEU A 72 -7.11 14.76 31.30
CA LEU A 72 -7.15 13.91 32.50
C LEU A 72 -5.85 13.90 33.31
N ARG A 73 -4.71 14.24 32.71
CA ARG A 73 -3.39 14.22 33.38
C ARG A 73 -2.91 15.61 33.79
N SER A 74 -3.58 16.66 33.33
CA SER A 74 -3.24 18.03 33.70
C SER A 74 -3.90 18.40 35.02
N ASN A 75 -3.09 18.70 36.03
CA ASN A 75 -3.51 19.17 37.36
C ASN A 75 -2.77 20.44 37.81
N SER A 76 -1.88 20.94 36.96
CA SER A 76 -1.02 22.10 37.16
C SER A 76 -0.58 22.63 35.79
N GLN A 77 -0.11 23.87 35.74
CA GLN A 77 0.36 24.48 34.49
C GLN A 77 1.50 23.68 33.85
N SER A 78 2.38 23.08 34.67
CA SER A 78 3.48 22.24 34.20
C SER A 78 2.98 20.98 33.50
N SER A 79 2.08 20.23 34.16
CA SER A 79 1.49 19.01 33.58
C SER A 79 0.64 19.28 32.32
N LEU A 80 -0.01 20.46 32.27
CA LEU A 80 -0.73 20.92 31.09
C LEU A 80 0.22 21.18 29.92
N ALA A 81 1.30 21.93 30.16
CA ALA A 81 2.30 22.20 29.13
C ALA A 81 2.95 20.92 28.58
N GLN A 82 3.22 19.94 29.45
CA GLN A 82 3.77 18.64 29.04
C GLN A 82 2.79 17.85 28.17
N SER A 83 1.54 17.71 28.63
CA SER A 83 0.52 16.95 27.90
C SER A 83 0.13 17.64 26.59
N TRP A 84 0.08 18.98 26.59
CA TRP A 84 -0.18 19.80 25.40
C TRP A 84 0.92 19.63 24.35
N THR A 85 2.19 19.66 24.75
CA THR A 85 3.32 19.41 23.83
C THR A 85 3.21 18.04 23.16
N ALA A 86 2.83 17.00 23.92
CA ALA A 86 2.64 15.65 23.36
C ALA A 86 1.46 15.60 22.37
N PHE A 87 0.36 16.30 22.67
CA PHE A 87 -0.76 16.44 21.77
C PHE A 87 -0.36 17.17 20.47
N GLU A 88 0.28 18.34 20.56
CA GLU A 88 0.71 19.14 19.41
C GLU A 88 1.71 18.39 18.52
N THR A 89 2.62 17.63 19.12
CA THR A 89 3.56 16.76 18.40
C THR A 89 2.80 15.69 17.60
N GLN A 90 1.81 15.05 18.21
CA GLN A 90 0.99 14.03 17.53
C GLN A 90 0.10 14.66 16.45
N HIS A 91 -0.51 15.82 16.70
CA HIS A 91 -1.29 16.57 15.72
C HIS A 91 -0.46 16.88 14.47
N LYS A 92 0.77 17.39 14.64
CA LYS A 92 1.69 17.61 13.52
C LYS A 92 1.98 16.31 12.75
N LYS A 93 2.24 15.22 13.47
CA LYS A 93 2.49 13.90 12.86
C LYS A 93 1.31 13.42 12.01
N VAL A 94 0.09 13.57 12.49
CA VAL A 94 -1.15 13.24 11.77
C VAL A 94 -1.29 14.10 10.51
N ALA A 95 -1.06 15.41 10.62
CA ALA A 95 -1.13 16.31 9.47
C ALA A 95 -0.08 15.99 8.40
N ASP A 96 1.15 15.65 8.81
CA ASP A 96 2.22 15.27 7.89
C ASP A 96 1.94 13.90 7.24
N ALA A 97 1.43 12.93 8.00
CA ALA A 97 1.01 11.62 7.46
C ALA A 97 -0.13 11.75 6.45
N ALA A 98 -1.13 12.61 6.70
CA ALA A 98 -2.22 12.87 5.78
C ALA A 98 -1.73 13.48 4.45
N LYS A 99 -0.84 14.48 4.53
CA LYS A 99 -0.22 15.08 3.33
C LYS A 99 0.63 14.08 2.57
N GLN A 100 1.41 13.27 3.27
CA GLN A 100 2.21 12.21 2.66
C GLN A 100 1.30 11.19 1.96
N GLY A 101 0.17 10.83 2.56
CA GLY A 101 -0.79 9.92 1.94
C GLY A 101 -1.41 10.46 0.66
N ILE A 102 -1.68 11.77 0.57
CA ILE A 102 -2.12 12.41 -0.67
C ILE A 102 -1.05 12.29 -1.77
N LEU A 103 0.24 12.42 -1.42
CA LEU A 103 1.34 12.36 -2.39
C LEU A 103 1.67 10.94 -2.87
N GLN A 104 1.43 9.93 -2.03
CA GLN A 104 1.76 8.53 -2.31
C GLN A 104 0.62 7.74 -2.97
N ASN A 105 -0.57 8.33 -3.04
CA ASN A 105 -1.76 7.68 -3.52
C ASN A 105 -2.26 8.32 -4.83
N ASP A 106 -2.55 7.49 -5.82
CA ASP A 106 -3.08 7.92 -7.13
C ASP A 106 -4.62 7.83 -7.19
N VAL A 107 -5.27 7.29 -6.15
CA VAL A 107 -6.73 7.13 -6.12
C VAL A 107 -7.40 8.47 -5.78
N ARG A 108 -7.91 9.15 -6.82
CA ARG A 108 -8.54 10.49 -6.71
C ARG A 108 -9.60 10.59 -5.61
N ALA A 109 -10.48 9.59 -5.50
CA ALA A 109 -11.56 9.60 -4.51
C ALA A 109 -11.03 9.70 -3.07
N ILE A 110 -9.98 8.93 -2.77
CA ILE A 110 -9.29 8.96 -1.48
C ILE A 110 -8.58 10.31 -1.27
N ASN A 111 -7.89 10.83 -2.28
CA ASN A 111 -7.17 12.11 -2.14
C ASN A 111 -8.12 13.26 -1.82
N VAL A 112 -9.34 13.26 -2.38
CA VAL A 112 -10.38 14.23 -2.02
C VAL A 112 -10.77 14.13 -0.54
N LYS A 113 -10.95 12.92 0.00
CA LYS A 113 -11.25 12.72 1.43
C LYS A 113 -10.10 13.14 2.33
N LEU A 114 -8.86 12.78 1.98
CA LEU A 114 -7.68 13.18 2.74
C LEU A 114 -7.48 14.69 2.73
N GLN A 115 -7.77 15.38 1.62
CA GLN A 115 -7.75 16.83 1.55
C GLN A 115 -8.79 17.47 2.50
N ALA A 116 -10.02 16.96 2.48
CA ALA A 116 -11.07 17.40 3.40
C ALA A 116 -10.70 17.13 4.87
N PHE A 117 -10.05 16.00 5.16
CA PHE A 117 -9.51 15.70 6.48
C PHE A 117 -8.46 16.73 6.90
N VAL A 118 -7.46 17.03 6.05
CA VAL A 118 -6.39 18.00 6.35
C VAL A 118 -6.95 19.39 6.68
N GLU A 119 -7.96 19.83 5.94
CA GLU A 119 -8.62 21.12 6.18
C GLU A 119 -9.34 21.15 7.53
N ALA A 120 -10.22 20.17 7.78
CA ALA A 120 -10.95 20.08 9.05
C ALA A 120 -10.03 19.85 10.27
N HIS A 121 -8.96 19.09 10.08
CA HIS A 121 -7.95 18.80 11.11
C HIS A 121 -7.16 20.05 11.53
N ALA A 122 -6.83 20.91 10.57
CA ALA A 122 -6.20 22.20 10.86
C ALA A 122 -7.13 23.13 11.65
N GLU A 123 -8.42 23.15 11.33
CA GLU A 123 -9.42 23.96 12.04
C GLU A 123 -9.60 23.52 13.50
N ASN A 124 -9.60 22.21 13.76
CA ASN A 124 -9.78 21.65 15.10
C ASN A 124 -8.68 22.04 16.08
N LEU A 125 -7.45 22.32 15.62
CA LEU A 125 -6.34 22.71 16.51
C LEU A 125 -6.67 23.98 17.33
N ALA A 126 -7.36 24.94 16.72
CA ALA A 126 -7.75 26.17 17.40
C ALA A 126 -8.79 25.91 18.51
N LEU A 127 -9.71 24.97 18.28
CA LEU A 127 -10.70 24.55 19.26
C LEU A 127 -10.03 23.85 20.44
N TYR A 128 -9.09 22.95 20.16
CA TYR A 128 -8.30 22.27 21.19
C TYR A 128 -7.49 23.24 22.04
N LYS A 129 -6.84 24.21 21.40
CA LYS A 129 -6.06 25.23 22.11
C LYS A 129 -6.96 26.03 23.06
N LYS A 130 -8.10 26.52 22.58
CA LYS A 130 -9.08 27.22 23.40
C LYS A 130 -9.58 26.36 24.57
N SER A 131 -9.85 25.08 24.33
CA SER A 131 -10.26 24.16 25.39
C SER A 131 -9.16 23.94 26.43
N SER A 132 -7.89 23.92 26.03
CA SER A 132 -6.75 23.81 26.95
C SER A 132 -6.62 25.05 27.85
N GLU A 133 -6.95 26.23 27.33
CA GLU A 133 -7.00 27.48 28.10
C GLU A 133 -8.16 27.47 29.10
N VAL A 134 -9.33 26.96 28.72
CA VAL A 134 -10.47 26.74 29.64
C VAL A 134 -10.07 25.79 30.76
N LEU A 135 -9.33 24.72 30.46
CA LEU A 135 -8.85 23.79 31.46
C LEU A 135 -7.99 24.50 32.53
N ALA A 136 -7.06 25.36 32.12
CA ALA A 136 -6.23 26.14 33.04
C ALA A 136 -7.06 27.13 33.89
N GLN A 137 -8.05 27.78 33.29
CA GLN A 137 -8.90 28.76 33.97
C GLN A 137 -9.89 28.12 34.97
N GLN A 138 -10.30 26.88 34.72
CA GLN A 138 -11.31 26.17 35.52
C GLN A 138 -10.69 25.23 36.56
N ASN A 139 -9.54 25.61 37.13
CA ASN A 139 -8.80 24.81 38.12
C ASN A 139 -8.56 23.36 37.65
N PHE A 140 -8.23 23.18 36.37
CA PHE A 140 -7.99 21.88 35.75
C PHE A 140 -9.18 20.92 35.79
N ASN A 141 -10.42 21.44 35.72
CA ASN A 141 -11.62 20.62 35.61
C ASN A 141 -11.81 20.08 34.17
N PRO A 142 -11.67 18.75 33.94
CA PRO A 142 -11.72 18.16 32.60
C PRO A 142 -13.09 18.31 31.92
N HIS A 143 -14.18 18.25 32.71
CA HIS A 143 -15.54 18.29 32.17
C HIS A 143 -15.89 19.65 31.57
N GLN A 144 -15.41 20.74 32.17
CA GLN A 144 -15.65 22.09 31.65
C GLN A 144 -14.88 22.37 30.36
N ALA A 145 -13.64 21.87 30.27
CA ALA A 145 -12.85 21.96 29.06
C ALA A 145 -13.45 21.11 27.93
N ASP A 146 -13.72 19.83 28.19
CA ASP A 146 -14.26 18.88 27.19
C ASP A 146 -15.58 19.35 26.57
N ALA A 147 -16.43 20.04 27.33
CA ALA A 147 -17.70 20.58 26.84
C ALA A 147 -17.54 21.48 25.60
N SER A 148 -16.38 22.13 25.42
CA SER A 148 -16.11 23.03 24.29
C SER A 148 -15.65 22.32 23.00
N VAL A 149 -15.23 21.06 23.10
CA VAL A 149 -14.67 20.27 21.98
C VAL A 149 -15.35 18.90 21.84
N LYS A 150 -16.42 18.64 22.60
CA LYS A 150 -17.12 17.37 22.59
C LYS A 150 -17.60 17.02 21.19
N GLY A 151 -17.08 15.92 20.65
CA GLY A 151 -17.52 15.35 19.38
C GLY A 151 -16.88 15.95 18.13
N ILE A 152 -15.93 16.90 18.25
CA ILE A 152 -15.25 17.48 17.08
C ILE A 152 -14.41 16.46 16.30
N ASP A 153 -14.04 15.34 16.94
CA ASP A 153 -13.26 14.26 16.32
C ASP A 153 -14.07 13.26 15.51
N GLN A 154 -15.38 13.16 15.80
CA GLN A 154 -16.25 12.15 15.17
C GLN A 154 -16.32 12.33 13.64
N PRO A 155 -16.50 13.55 13.11
CA PRO A 155 -16.52 13.76 11.66
C PRO A 155 -15.19 13.38 10.99
N LEU A 156 -14.05 13.73 11.60
CA LEU A 156 -12.73 13.43 11.04
C LEU A 156 -12.45 11.93 11.04
N LEU A 157 -12.79 11.23 12.13
CA LEU A 157 -12.66 9.77 12.20
C LEU A 157 -13.52 9.10 11.13
N LYS A 158 -14.74 9.59 10.91
CA LYS A 158 -15.63 9.08 9.86
C LYS A 158 -15.05 9.27 8.46
N ILE A 159 -14.43 10.42 8.17
CA ILE A 159 -13.75 10.66 6.89
C ILE A 159 -12.64 9.61 6.67
N LEU A 160 -11.84 9.33 7.70
CA LEU A 160 -10.76 8.34 7.62
C LEU A 160 -11.30 6.91 7.49
N GLU A 161 -12.37 6.55 8.20
CA GLU A 161 -13.02 5.24 8.10
C GLU A 161 -13.62 4.99 6.71
N GLU A 162 -14.28 5.98 6.13
CA GLU A 162 -14.80 5.90 4.76
C GLU A 162 -13.66 5.82 3.74
N ALA A 163 -12.58 6.57 3.94
CA ALA A 163 -11.40 6.50 3.08
C ALA A 163 -10.73 5.12 3.18
N ASP A 164 -10.60 4.54 4.38
CA ASP A 164 -9.99 3.21 4.58
C ASP A 164 -10.82 2.12 3.89
N ALA A 165 -12.15 2.16 4.05
CA ALA A 165 -13.06 1.22 3.40
C ALA A 165 -13.00 1.31 1.86
N GLU A 166 -13.02 2.52 1.30
CA GLU A 166 -12.88 2.71 -0.16
C GLU A 166 -11.50 2.28 -0.68
N MET A 167 -10.46 2.46 0.14
CA MET A 167 -9.09 2.06 -0.18
C MET A 167 -8.95 0.53 -0.22
N ASP A 168 -9.54 -0.18 0.74
CA ASP A 168 -9.61 -1.64 0.76
C ASP A 168 -10.36 -2.21 -0.45
N ASP A 169 -11.47 -1.57 -0.81
CA ASP A 169 -12.25 -1.88 -2.00
C ASP A 169 -11.42 -1.74 -3.28
N GLU A 170 -10.66 -0.65 -3.42
CA GLU A 170 -9.79 -0.44 -4.58
C GLU A 170 -8.60 -1.41 -4.59
N LYS A 171 -8.03 -1.75 -3.43
CA LYS A 171 -7.01 -2.80 -3.28
C LYS A 171 -7.51 -4.13 -3.82
N MET A 172 -8.73 -4.53 -3.42
CA MET A 172 -9.33 -5.79 -3.89
C MET A 172 -9.52 -5.80 -5.41
N ARG A 173 -10.00 -4.70 -5.99
CA ARG A 173 -10.16 -4.57 -7.45
C ARG A 173 -8.80 -4.59 -8.16
N ALA A 174 -7.81 -3.86 -7.66
CA ALA A 174 -6.47 -3.81 -8.22
C ALA A 174 -5.79 -5.18 -8.19
N ASN A 175 -5.82 -5.87 -7.04
CA ASN A 175 -5.27 -7.21 -6.88
C ASN A 175 -5.99 -8.22 -7.79
N GLY A 176 -7.32 -8.14 -7.91
CA GLY A 176 -8.08 -8.98 -8.84
C GLY A 176 -7.64 -8.80 -10.30
N ARG A 177 -7.41 -7.55 -10.74
CA ARG A 177 -6.89 -7.26 -12.10
C ARG A 177 -5.48 -7.83 -12.31
N LEU A 178 -4.60 -7.74 -11.30
CA LEU A 178 -3.25 -8.29 -11.36
C LEU A 178 -3.26 -9.82 -11.48
N ILE A 179 -4.07 -10.49 -10.65
CA ILE A 179 -4.24 -11.95 -10.68
C ILE A 179 -4.76 -12.39 -12.05
N ALA A 180 -5.83 -11.76 -12.57
CA ALA A 180 -6.39 -12.08 -13.87
C ALA A 180 -5.37 -11.90 -15.01
N LYS A 181 -4.59 -10.81 -14.97
CA LYS A 181 -3.53 -10.54 -15.95
C LYS A 181 -2.42 -11.59 -15.89
N SER A 182 -1.99 -12.00 -14.70
CA SER A 182 -0.97 -13.05 -14.52
C SER A 182 -1.48 -14.40 -15.02
N ASN A 183 -2.73 -14.77 -14.67
CA ASN A 183 -3.35 -16.01 -15.14
C ASN A 183 -3.41 -16.07 -16.67
N ASN A 184 -3.87 -15.00 -17.34
CA ASN A 184 -3.90 -14.96 -18.80
C ASN A 184 -2.50 -15.09 -19.43
N ARG A 185 -1.46 -14.51 -18.82
CA ARG A 185 -0.06 -14.70 -19.29
C ARG A 185 0.40 -16.14 -19.13
N ILE A 186 0.14 -16.74 -17.98
CA ILE A 186 0.49 -18.14 -17.69
C ILE A 186 -0.25 -19.08 -18.66
N GLU A 187 -1.55 -18.88 -18.86
CA GLU A 187 -2.36 -19.66 -19.81
C GLU A 187 -1.80 -19.57 -21.23
N GLN A 188 -1.47 -18.37 -21.71
CA GLN A 188 -0.85 -18.19 -23.03
C GLN A 188 0.50 -18.91 -23.14
N SER A 189 1.35 -18.83 -22.11
CA SER A 189 2.62 -19.57 -22.07
C SER A 189 2.42 -21.09 -22.04
N LEU A 190 1.42 -21.59 -21.31
CA LEU A 190 1.09 -23.02 -21.26
C LEU A 190 0.55 -23.53 -22.60
N VAL A 191 -0.34 -22.78 -23.25
CA VAL A 191 -0.83 -23.11 -24.60
C VAL A 191 0.32 -23.15 -25.60
N ALA A 192 1.23 -22.18 -25.57
CA ALA A 192 2.40 -22.16 -26.42
C ALA A 192 3.34 -23.36 -26.16
N LEU A 193 3.55 -23.73 -24.89
CA LEU A 193 4.30 -24.93 -24.51
C LEU A 193 3.64 -26.23 -25.02
N LEU A 194 2.32 -26.34 -24.90
CA LEU A 194 1.57 -27.49 -25.44
C LEU A 194 1.73 -27.59 -26.95
N LEU A 195 1.61 -26.47 -27.68
CA LEU A 195 1.83 -26.43 -29.13
C LEU A 195 3.26 -26.82 -29.50
N LEU A 196 4.27 -26.34 -28.77
CA LEU A 196 5.66 -26.75 -28.97
C LEU A 196 5.88 -28.24 -28.75
N MET A 197 5.28 -28.81 -27.70
CA MET A 197 5.35 -30.25 -27.43
C MET A 197 4.67 -31.07 -28.53
N LEU A 198 3.51 -30.63 -29.00
CA LEU A 198 2.81 -31.29 -30.11
C LEU A 198 3.65 -31.28 -31.38
N ILE A 199 4.28 -30.14 -31.72
CA ILE A 199 5.21 -30.04 -32.86
C ILE A 199 6.39 -31.00 -32.70
N ALA A 200 6.95 -31.12 -31.50
CA ALA A 200 8.06 -32.02 -31.23
C ALA A 200 7.68 -33.50 -31.35
N ILE A 201 6.47 -33.88 -30.93
CA ILE A 201 5.97 -35.27 -30.95
C ILE A 201 5.51 -35.70 -32.35
N TRP A 202 4.76 -34.85 -33.06
CA TRP A 202 4.12 -35.19 -34.33
C TRP A 202 5.07 -35.15 -35.53
N ARG A 203 6.34 -34.82 -35.30
CA ARG A 203 7.35 -34.77 -36.34
C ARG A 203 7.73 -36.19 -36.80
N PRO A 204 7.60 -36.51 -38.10
CA PRO A 204 8.04 -37.80 -38.62
C PRO A 204 9.55 -37.96 -38.48
N ARG A 205 10.00 -39.13 -38.00
CA ARG A 205 11.41 -39.53 -38.01
C ARG A 205 11.79 -39.88 -39.46
N SER A 206 12.47 -38.97 -40.16
CA SER A 206 13.06 -39.22 -41.49
C SER A 206 14.47 -39.78 -41.35
#